data_AF-A0A4D4LXT7-F1
#
_entry.id   AF-A0A4D4LXT7-F1
#
_cell.length_a   1.000
_cell.length_b   1.000
_cell.length_c   1.000
_cell.angle_alpha   90.00
_cell.angle_beta   90.00
_cell.angle_gamma   90.00
#
_symmetry.space_group_name_H-M   'P 1'
#
loop_
_entity.id
_entity.type
_entity.pdbx_description
1 polymer ?
#
loop_
_entity_poly.entity_id
_entity_poly.type
_entity_poly.pdbx_seq_one_letter_code
_entity_poly.pdbx_strand_id
1 'polypeptide(L)'
;MYEIRGYVNGAPPGMLDRSDETQVPAVSAFRMYLRVVSESLQPEEISARLGTGPDEATAIGSRRRPQSPPRAHATWIRHVLAAGGPGRPEDLEPVVLGWGPEFAAALGRLAGSGEADVCLVVVQEFTDPEDPQQKGIFLSAALLAWLAEAGASLDIDQYVYLDRDDQ
;
A
#
# COMPACT_ATOMS: atom_id res chain seq x y z
N MET A 1 -22.51 -12.28 -66.16
CA MET A 1 -23.82 -12.88 -66.49
C MET A 1 -24.32 -13.52 -65.20
N TYR A 2 -25.56 -13.21 -64.83
CA TYR A 2 -26.24 -13.46 -63.55
C TYR A 2 -26.44 -14.95 -63.22
N GLU A 3 -26.48 -15.34 -61.94
CA GLU A 3 -27.74 -15.62 -61.21
C GLU A 3 -27.56 -15.96 -59.72
N ILE A 4 -28.54 -15.50 -58.93
CA ILE A 4 -28.79 -15.70 -57.50
C ILE A 4 -29.89 -16.75 -57.35
N ARG A 5 -29.77 -17.70 -56.42
CA ARG A 5 -30.91 -18.24 -55.63
C ARG A 5 -30.44 -18.66 -54.24
N GLY A 6 -31.05 -18.07 -53.22
CA GLY A 6 -30.89 -18.49 -51.82
C GLY A 6 -31.84 -19.61 -51.43
N TYR A 7 -31.61 -20.17 -50.24
CA TYR A 7 -32.66 -20.65 -49.32
C TYR A 7 -32.09 -20.68 -47.88
N VAL A 8 -32.94 -20.24 -46.96
CA VAL A 8 -32.75 -20.12 -45.51
C VAL A 8 -33.24 -21.42 -44.85
N ASN A 9 -32.53 -21.94 -43.83
CA ASN A 9 -33.12 -22.38 -42.54
C ASN A 9 -32.12 -23.13 -41.62
N GLY A 10 -32.02 -22.64 -40.38
CA GLY A 10 -31.95 -23.49 -39.19
C GLY A 10 -30.57 -23.73 -38.56
N ALA A 11 -30.04 -22.75 -37.81
CA ALA A 11 -29.04 -23.00 -36.77
C ALA A 11 -29.63 -22.59 -35.39
N PRO A 12 -29.40 -23.38 -34.32
CA PRO A 12 -30.10 -23.24 -33.04
C PRO A 12 -29.61 -22.03 -32.22
N PRO A 13 -30.43 -21.53 -31.27
CA PRO A 13 -30.05 -20.44 -30.39
C PRO A 13 -29.23 -20.99 -29.23
N GLY A 14 -27.99 -20.54 -29.06
CA GLY A 14 -27.18 -20.94 -27.91
C GLY A 14 -25.88 -20.17 -27.82
N MET A 15 -25.66 -19.56 -26.66
CA MET A 15 -24.42 -18.90 -26.20
C MET A 15 -24.04 -17.60 -26.91
N LEU A 16 -24.69 -16.52 -26.48
CA LEU A 16 -23.98 -15.27 -26.26
C LEU A 16 -22.95 -15.52 -25.15
N ASP A 17 -21.70 -15.73 -25.54
CA ASP A 17 -20.56 -15.57 -24.65
C ASP A 17 -20.41 -14.08 -24.35
N ARG A 18 -21.03 -13.64 -23.25
CA ARG A 18 -20.73 -12.38 -22.58
C ARG A 18 -19.81 -12.70 -21.42
N SER A 19 -18.52 -12.84 -21.72
CA SER A 19 -17.46 -12.78 -20.71
C SER A 19 -16.35 -11.86 -21.20
N ASP A 20 -16.73 -10.61 -21.47
CA ASP A 20 -15.80 -9.48 -21.37
C ASP A 20 -16.20 -8.70 -20.10
N GLU A 21 -16.20 -9.42 -18.98
CA GLU A 21 -16.10 -8.79 -17.67
C GLU A 21 -14.68 -8.25 -17.62
N THR A 22 -14.56 -6.94 -17.85
CA THR A 22 -13.35 -6.17 -17.62
C THR A 22 -12.85 -6.54 -16.23
N GLN A 23 -11.83 -7.41 -16.16
CA GLN A 23 -11.22 -7.79 -14.91
C GLN A 23 -10.59 -6.52 -14.35
N VAL A 24 -11.34 -5.83 -13.48
CA VAL A 24 -10.80 -4.73 -12.70
C VAL A 24 -9.57 -5.32 -12.01
N PRO A 25 -8.37 -4.75 -12.22
CA PRO A 25 -7.18 -5.32 -11.60
C PRO A 25 -7.45 -5.43 -10.12
N ALA A 26 -7.34 -6.66 -9.58
CA ALA A 26 -7.60 -6.92 -8.19
C ALA A 26 -6.74 -5.96 -7.36
N VAL A 27 -7.38 -5.02 -6.68
CA VAL A 27 -6.70 -4.17 -5.71
C VAL A 27 -6.25 -5.13 -4.61
N SER A 28 -4.93 -5.24 -4.38
CA SER A 28 -4.43 -6.09 -3.30
C SER A 28 -5.12 -5.70 -1.99
N ALA A 29 -5.50 -6.70 -1.21
CA ALA A 29 -5.97 -6.52 0.16
C ALA A 29 -4.90 -5.86 1.05
N PHE A 30 -3.65 -5.78 0.60
CA PHE A 30 -2.55 -5.25 1.36
C PHE A 30 -1.96 -3.97 0.74
N ARG A 31 -1.61 -3.03 1.61
CA ARG A 31 -0.75 -1.89 1.30
C ARG A 31 0.34 -1.81 2.35
N MET A 32 1.56 -1.45 1.96
CA MET A 32 2.67 -1.29 2.88
C MET A 32 3.37 0.04 2.62
N TYR A 33 3.72 0.75 3.68
CA TYR A 33 4.46 2.00 3.59
C TYR A 33 5.29 2.26 4.84
N LEU A 34 6.42 2.92 4.67
CA LEU A 34 7.21 3.46 5.77
C LEU A 34 6.65 4.84 6.13
N ARG A 35 6.39 5.06 7.41
CA ARG A 35 5.91 6.33 7.97
C ARG A 35 6.88 6.84 9.01
N VAL A 36 7.26 8.10 8.89
CA VAL A 36 7.96 8.86 9.91
C VAL A 36 7.01 9.94 10.43
N VAL A 37 6.85 10.04 11.74
CA VAL A 37 6.04 11.07 12.40
C VAL A 37 6.94 11.88 13.30
N SER A 38 6.82 13.21 13.27
CA SER A 38 7.62 14.09 14.11
C SER A 38 6.81 15.27 14.60
N GLU A 39 6.94 15.63 15.88
CA GLU A 39 6.33 16.83 16.45
C GLU A 39 7.23 18.08 16.32
N SER A 40 8.48 17.91 15.89
CA SER A 40 9.47 18.99 15.83
C SER A 40 10.10 19.22 14.46
N LEU A 41 10.16 18.20 13.60
CA LEU A 41 10.78 18.27 12.28
C LEU A 41 9.77 18.50 11.18
N GLN A 42 10.13 19.31 10.20
CA GLN A 42 9.42 19.44 8.94
C GLN A 42 9.79 18.32 7.96
N PRO A 43 8.92 17.99 6.98
CA PRO A 43 9.21 16.96 5.98
C PRO A 43 10.52 17.18 5.23
N GLU A 44 10.92 18.42 4.96
CA GLU A 44 12.16 18.76 4.28
C GLU A 44 13.39 18.44 5.15
N GLU A 45 13.29 18.65 6.46
CA GLU A 45 14.35 18.32 7.42
C GLU A 45 14.50 16.80 7.56
N ILE A 46 13.37 16.06 7.61
CA ILE A 46 13.36 14.60 7.56
C ILE A 46 14.03 14.11 6.27
N SER A 47 13.63 14.67 5.13
CA SER A 47 14.19 14.30 3.81
C SER A 47 15.70 14.54 3.72
N ALA A 48 16.17 15.68 4.25
CA ALA A 48 17.59 16.00 4.28
C ALA A 48 18.39 15.00 5.13
N ARG A 49 17.86 14.59 6.29
CA ARG A 49 18.50 13.60 7.17
C ARG A 49 18.50 12.19 6.56
N LEU A 50 17.46 11.85 5.80
CA LEU A 50 17.30 10.54 5.16
C LEU A 50 17.95 10.45 3.78
N GLY A 51 18.37 11.57 3.18
CA GLY A 51 18.97 11.62 1.85
C GLY A 51 17.99 11.32 0.71
N THR A 52 16.68 11.32 0.98
CA THR A 52 15.64 11.04 -0.02
C THR A 52 14.33 11.73 0.34
N GLY A 53 13.46 11.93 -0.66
CA GLY A 53 12.15 12.57 -0.49
C GLY A 53 11.03 11.58 -0.18
N PRO A 54 9.89 12.06 0.37
CA PRO A 54 8.71 11.23 0.60
C PRO A 54 7.93 11.06 -0.69
N ASP A 55 7.07 10.05 -0.73
CA ASP A 55 5.98 9.97 -1.69
C ASP A 55 4.80 10.84 -1.24
N GLU A 56 4.55 10.90 0.08
CA GLU A 56 3.54 11.76 0.69
C GLU A 56 4.06 12.43 1.95
N ALA A 57 3.71 13.70 2.16
CA ALA A 57 4.05 14.40 3.38
C ALA A 57 2.97 15.37 3.84
N THR A 58 2.92 15.57 5.16
CA THR A 58 2.17 16.66 5.76
C THR A 58 3.08 17.42 6.71
N ALA A 59 3.05 18.75 6.66
CA ALA A 59 3.91 19.62 7.47
C ALA A 59 3.21 20.04 8.77
N ILE A 60 3.99 20.35 9.81
CA ILE A 60 3.48 20.98 11.02
C ILE A 60 2.88 22.34 10.64
N GLY A 61 1.71 22.67 11.19
CA GLY A 61 1.00 23.92 10.86
C GLY A 61 0.14 23.84 9.60
N SER A 62 0.35 22.83 8.74
CA SER A 62 -0.50 22.62 7.56
C SER A 62 -1.92 22.21 7.97
N ARG A 63 -2.90 22.40 7.08
CA ARG A 63 -4.30 22.07 7.35
C ARG A 63 -4.84 21.13 6.28
N ARG A 64 -5.61 20.12 6.70
CA ARG A 64 -6.31 19.22 5.75
C ARG A 64 -7.34 19.98 4.91
N ARG A 65 -8.02 20.96 5.51
CA ARG A 65 -8.95 21.90 4.88
C ARG A 65 -8.81 23.25 5.60
N PRO A 66 -9.10 24.40 4.97
CA PRO A 66 -8.88 25.73 5.58
C PRO A 66 -9.44 25.88 7.01
N GLN A 67 -10.60 25.27 7.27
CA GLN A 67 -11.31 25.30 8.55
C GLN A 67 -10.82 24.27 9.58
N SER A 68 -10.05 23.26 9.18
CA SER A 68 -9.52 22.25 10.10
C SER A 68 -8.42 22.84 10.96
N PRO A 69 -8.25 22.42 12.23
CA PRO A 69 -7.09 22.77 13.04
C PRO A 69 -5.77 22.48 12.30
N PRO A 70 -4.71 23.29 12.53
CA PRO A 70 -3.39 22.98 11.99
C PRO A 70 -2.87 21.66 12.58
N ARG A 71 -2.10 20.91 11.79
CA ARG A 71 -1.46 19.68 12.24
C ARG A 71 -0.39 19.99 13.28
N ALA A 72 -0.40 19.22 14.37
CA ALA A 72 0.57 19.33 15.46
C ALA A 72 1.88 18.58 15.17
N HIS A 73 1.86 17.66 14.21
CA HIS A 73 3.02 16.87 13.80
C HIS A 73 3.14 16.87 12.27
N ALA A 74 4.35 16.62 11.79
CA ALA A 74 4.61 16.27 10.42
C ALA A 74 4.46 14.76 10.21
N THR A 75 4.09 14.38 8.99
CA THR A 75 4.18 13.00 8.51
C THR A 75 5.02 12.97 7.24
N TRP A 76 5.89 11.99 7.13
CA TRP A 76 6.68 11.69 5.93
C TRP A 76 6.47 10.22 5.60
N ILE A 77 5.97 9.92 4.41
CA ILE A 77 5.55 8.58 4.00
C ILE A 77 6.26 8.20 2.71
N ARG A 78 6.76 6.96 2.68
CA ARG A 78 7.28 6.30 1.48
C ARG A 78 6.56 4.99 1.26
N HIS A 79 5.91 4.85 0.12
CA HIS A 79 5.14 3.67 -0.26
C HIS A 79 6.05 2.53 -0.69
N VAL A 80 5.65 1.32 -0.34
CA VAL A 80 6.31 0.10 -0.80
C VAL A 80 5.53 -0.41 -2.01
N LEU A 81 6.07 -0.15 -3.20
CA LEU A 81 5.45 -0.52 -4.48
C LEU A 81 6.31 -1.57 -5.19
N ALA A 82 5.73 -2.76 -5.45
CA ALA A 82 6.38 -3.76 -6.29
C ALA A 82 6.24 -3.42 -7.78
N ALA A 83 7.20 -3.87 -8.59
CA ALA A 83 7.21 -3.65 -10.04
C ALA A 83 5.99 -4.27 -10.77
N GLY A 84 5.32 -5.24 -10.14
CA GLY A 84 4.13 -5.93 -10.66
C GLY A 84 2.78 -5.35 -10.19
N GLY A 85 2.77 -4.24 -9.46
CA GLY A 85 1.58 -3.70 -8.83
C GLY A 85 1.45 -4.08 -7.35
N PRO A 86 0.27 -3.91 -6.75
CA PRO A 86 0.07 -4.18 -5.33
C PRO A 86 0.17 -5.70 -5.06
N GLY A 87 0.81 -6.07 -3.96
CA GLY A 87 1.13 -7.47 -3.63
C GLY A 87 0.91 -7.77 -2.15
N ARG A 88 1.20 -9.00 -1.74
CA ARG A 88 1.16 -9.39 -0.33
C ARG A 88 2.39 -8.85 0.40
N PRO A 89 2.39 -8.78 1.75
CA PRO A 89 3.54 -8.29 2.50
C PRO A 89 4.86 -8.98 2.11
N GLU A 90 4.85 -10.30 1.94
CA GLU A 90 6.00 -11.11 1.51
C GLU A 90 6.54 -10.73 0.11
N ASP A 91 5.68 -10.24 -0.78
CA ASP A 91 6.08 -9.77 -2.11
C ASP A 91 6.66 -8.33 -2.07
N LEU A 92 6.32 -7.58 -1.02
CA LEU A 92 6.72 -6.19 -0.84
C LEU A 92 8.03 -6.06 -0.03
N GLU A 93 8.38 -7.04 0.80
CA GLU A 93 9.62 -6.98 1.60
C GLU A 93 10.90 -6.74 0.78
N PRO A 94 11.09 -7.37 -0.40
CA PRO A 94 12.29 -7.15 -1.20
C PRO A 94 12.49 -5.68 -1.58
N VAL A 95 11.43 -4.89 -1.67
CA VAL A 95 11.50 -3.44 -1.93
C VAL A 95 12.08 -2.70 -0.71
N VAL A 96 11.60 -3.03 0.50
CA VAL A 96 12.09 -2.44 1.76
C VAL A 96 13.57 -2.79 1.96
N LEU A 97 13.90 -4.08 1.80
CA LEU A 97 15.28 -4.55 1.90
C LEU A 97 16.19 -3.91 0.83
N GLY A 98 15.63 -3.67 -0.36
CA GLY A 98 16.31 -2.99 -1.47
C GLY A 98 16.64 -1.52 -1.21
N TRP A 99 16.00 -0.86 -0.24
CA TRP A 99 16.42 0.48 0.21
C TRP A 99 17.79 0.47 0.89
N GLY A 100 18.24 -0.70 1.34
CA GLY A 100 19.60 -0.92 1.80
C GLY A 100 19.86 -0.56 3.27
N PRO A 101 21.02 -0.98 3.80
CA PRO A 101 21.37 -0.81 5.21
C PRO A 101 21.71 0.64 5.57
N GLU A 102 22.19 1.45 4.63
CA GLU A 102 22.50 2.87 4.89
C GLU A 102 21.24 3.67 5.20
N PHE A 103 20.15 3.38 4.49
CA PHE A 103 18.84 3.99 4.74
C PHE A 103 18.25 3.53 6.07
N ALA A 104 18.36 2.23 6.40
CA ALA A 104 17.98 1.72 7.72
C ALA A 104 18.75 2.47 8.82
N ALA A 105 20.08 2.53 8.74
CA ALA A 105 20.89 3.22 9.74
C ALA A 105 20.56 4.73 9.84
N ALA A 106 20.16 5.39 8.75
CA ALA A 106 19.70 6.78 8.78
C ALA A 106 18.38 6.94 9.53
N LEU A 107 17.42 6.04 9.32
CA LEU A 107 16.18 5.97 10.09
C LEU A 107 16.47 5.68 11.57
N GLY A 108 17.38 4.75 11.86
CA GLY A 108 17.77 4.40 13.23
C GLY A 108 18.38 5.58 13.98
N ARG A 109 19.22 6.39 13.32
CA ARG A 109 19.75 7.65 13.89
C ARG A 109 18.64 8.68 14.12
N LEU A 110 17.67 8.77 13.22
CA LEU A 110 16.54 9.68 13.33
C LEU A 110 15.62 9.29 14.49
N ALA A 111 15.26 8.01 14.61
CA ALA A 111 14.48 7.48 15.72
C ALA A 111 15.24 7.63 17.06
N GLY A 112 16.53 7.31 17.05
CA GLY A 112 17.39 7.38 18.23
C GLY A 112 17.64 8.80 18.75
N SER A 113 17.41 9.85 17.96
CA SER A 113 17.49 11.23 18.45
C SER A 113 16.28 11.64 19.31
N GLY A 114 15.19 10.87 19.25
CA GLY A 114 13.93 11.17 19.94
C GLY A 114 13.10 12.27 19.27
N GLU A 115 13.49 12.73 18.08
CA GLU A 115 12.75 13.77 17.35
C GLU A 115 11.66 13.19 16.43
N ALA A 116 11.68 11.89 16.15
CA ALA A 116 10.69 11.26 15.28
C ALA A 116 10.48 9.79 15.61
N ASP A 117 9.26 9.32 15.37
CA ASP A 117 8.88 7.92 15.40
C ASP A 117 8.91 7.34 13.98
N VAL A 118 9.56 6.19 13.81
CA VAL A 118 9.65 5.49 12.53
C VAL A 118 8.82 4.22 12.60
N CYS A 119 7.99 3.96 11.60
CA CYS A 119 7.11 2.79 11.58
C CYS A 119 6.94 2.24 10.17
N LEU A 120 7.05 0.92 10.00
CA LEU A 120 6.53 0.24 8.82
C LEU A 120 5.06 -0.11 9.08
N VAL A 121 4.17 0.41 8.24
CA VAL A 121 2.73 0.16 8.34
C VAL A 121 2.32 -0.84 7.28
N VAL A 122 1.62 -1.90 7.70
CA VAL A 122 0.92 -2.84 6.84
C VAL A 122 -0.58 -2.61 7.01
N VAL A 123 -1.24 -2.10 5.98
CA VAL A 123 -2.69 -1.99 5.93
C VAL A 123 -3.24 -3.26 5.28
N GLN A 124 -4.23 -3.86 5.92
CA GLN A 124 -4.95 -5.02 5.42
C GLN A 124 -6.45 -4.74 5.38
N GLU A 125 -7.06 -4.91 4.22
CA GLU A 125 -8.49 -4.76 4.01
C GLU A 125 -9.12 -6.15 3.79
N PHE A 126 -9.99 -6.55 4.71
CA PHE A 126 -10.81 -7.75 4.60
C PHE A 126 -12.15 -7.39 3.99
N THR A 127 -12.36 -7.79 2.74
CA THR A 127 -13.63 -7.64 2.00
C THR A 127 -14.32 -8.98 1.79
N ASP A 128 -13.58 -10.08 1.80
CA ASP A 128 -14.11 -11.44 1.74
C ASP A 128 -13.47 -12.30 2.84
N PRO A 129 -14.24 -12.69 3.88
CA PRO A 129 -13.72 -13.50 4.98
C PRO A 129 -13.38 -14.93 4.56
N GLU A 130 -13.83 -15.41 3.40
CA GLU A 130 -13.49 -16.75 2.90
C GLU A 130 -12.22 -16.74 2.05
N ASP A 131 -11.86 -15.61 1.45
CA ASP A 131 -10.67 -15.49 0.61
C ASP A 131 -9.36 -15.74 1.40
N PRO A 132 -8.64 -16.85 1.14
CA PRO A 132 -7.38 -17.13 1.81
C PRO A 132 -6.28 -16.12 1.45
N GLN A 133 -6.37 -15.44 0.30
CA GLN A 133 -5.42 -14.41 -0.09
C GLN A 133 -5.57 -13.12 0.71
N GLN A 134 -6.64 -12.97 1.50
CA GLN A 134 -6.78 -11.87 2.45
C GLN A 134 -6.32 -12.27 3.84
N LYS A 135 -5.89 -13.51 4.08
CA LYS A 135 -5.54 -14.03 5.40
C LYS A 135 -4.03 -14.13 5.60
N GLY A 136 -3.64 -13.96 6.86
CA GLY A 136 -2.27 -14.12 7.32
C GLY A 136 -1.34 -13.02 6.83
N ILE A 137 -0.36 -12.68 7.65
CA ILE A 137 0.75 -11.81 7.30
C ILE A 137 2.01 -12.59 7.63
N PHE A 138 2.85 -12.79 6.62
CA PHE A 138 4.18 -13.36 6.81
C PHE A 138 5.20 -12.23 6.69
N LEU A 139 6.15 -12.19 7.63
CA LEU A 139 7.28 -11.26 7.61
C LEU A 139 8.57 -12.05 7.79
N SER A 140 9.52 -11.88 6.87
CA SER A 140 10.80 -12.59 6.98
C SER A 140 11.65 -12.06 8.15
N ALA A 141 12.54 -12.91 8.65
CA ALA A 141 13.54 -12.51 9.65
C ALA A 141 14.46 -11.38 9.14
N ALA A 142 14.72 -11.33 7.83
CA ALA A 142 15.54 -10.29 7.22
C ALA A 142 14.83 -8.93 7.29
N LEU A 143 13.53 -8.86 7.01
CA LEU A 143 12.75 -7.64 7.18
C LEU A 143 12.71 -7.20 8.64
N LEU A 144 12.48 -8.13 9.58
CA LEU A 144 12.47 -7.80 11.01
C LEU A 144 13.82 -7.28 11.49
N ALA A 145 14.94 -7.85 11.01
CA ALA A 145 16.27 -7.35 11.32
C ALA A 145 16.53 -5.96 10.72
N TRP A 146 16.06 -5.72 9.49
CA TRP A 146 16.14 -4.40 8.86
C TRP A 146 15.36 -3.34 9.65
N LEU A 147 14.15 -3.67 10.12
CA LEU A 147 13.33 -2.77 10.95
C LEU A 147 13.99 -2.48 12.29
N ALA A 148 14.62 -3.48 12.91
CA ALA A 148 15.38 -3.29 14.14
C ALA A 148 16.54 -2.30 13.95
N GLU A 149 17.31 -2.44 12.88
CA GLU A 149 18.38 -1.48 12.53
C GLU A 149 17.82 -0.07 12.25
N ALA A 150 16.65 0.01 11.61
CA ALA A 150 15.95 1.26 11.35
C ALA A 150 15.35 1.92 12.60
N GLY A 151 15.41 1.28 13.77
CA GLY A 151 14.70 1.73 14.97
C GLY A 151 13.19 1.83 14.75
N ALA A 152 12.65 1.05 13.81
CA ALA A 152 11.28 1.17 13.36
C ALA A 152 10.36 0.20 14.10
N SER A 153 9.18 0.67 14.48
CA SER A 153 8.08 -0.21 14.90
C SER A 153 7.38 -0.84 13.69
N LEU A 154 6.59 -1.88 13.94
CA LEU A 154 5.66 -2.46 12.99
C LEU A 154 4.23 -2.15 13.43
N ASP A 155 3.43 -1.57 12.54
CA ASP A 155 2.01 -1.27 12.74
C ASP A 155 1.19 -2.05 11.71
N ILE A 156 0.20 -2.81 12.17
CA ILE A 156 -0.70 -3.59 11.31
C ILE A 156 -2.11 -3.01 11.49
N ASP A 157 -2.59 -2.32 10.47
CA ASP A 157 -3.87 -1.64 10.46
C ASP A 157 -4.88 -2.48 9.65
N GLN A 158 -5.85 -3.08 10.34
CA GLN A 158 -6.78 -4.03 9.73
C GLN A 158 -8.19 -3.42 9.66
N TYR A 159 -8.74 -3.35 8.45
CA TYR A 159 -10.11 -2.91 8.20
C TYR A 159 -10.94 -4.09 7.72
N VAL A 160 -12.07 -4.34 8.38
CA VAL A 160 -13.02 -5.38 7.99
C VAL A 160 -14.26 -4.73 7.42
N TYR A 161 -14.47 -4.91 6.12
CA TYR A 161 -15.66 -4.47 5.38
C TYR A 161 -16.51 -5.70 5.11
N LEU A 162 -17.36 -6.06 6.06
CA LEU A 162 -18.40 -7.06 5.82
C LEU A 162 -19.59 -6.34 5.21
N ASP A 163 -20.00 -6.76 4.01
CA ASP A 163 -21.32 -6.43 3.52
C ASP A 163 -22.32 -6.91 4.58
N ARG A 164 -23.07 -5.96 5.13
CA ARG A 164 -24.25 -6.33 5.90
C ARG A 164 -25.23 -6.89 4.89
N ASP A 165 -25.37 -8.20 4.84
CA ASP A 165 -26.61 -8.79 4.36
C ASP A 165 -27.75 -8.12 5.14
N ASP A 166 -28.62 -7.42 4.41
CA ASP A 166 -29.85 -6.84 4.91
C ASP A 166 -30.58 -7.91 5.74
N GLN A 167 -30.64 -7.70 7.07
CA GLN A 167 -31.54 -8.47 7.95
C GLN A 167 -32.99 -8.11 7.70
#